data_AF-A0AAC9NM81-F1
#
_entry.id   AF-A0AAC9NM81-F1
#
_cell.length_a   1.000
_cell.length_b   1.000
_cell.length_c   1.000
_cell.angle_alpha   90.00
_cell.angle_beta   90.00
_cell.angle_gamma   90.00
#
_symmetry.space_group_name_H-M   'P 1'
#
loop_
_entity.id
_entity.type
_entity.pdbx_description
1 polymer ?
#
loop_
_entity_poly.entity_id
_entity_poly.type
_entity_poly.pdbx_seq_one_letter_code
_entity_poly.pdbx_strand_id
1 'polypeptide(L)'
;MKTGKEIKKQNNLNLIEVSILVNLRKHRGRLVTVDLISKNPEDQTLIHKYIDGLVKKEFVEKIGEDAYRLSVHGAKLELLQA
;
A
#
# COMPACT_ATOMS: atom_id res chain seq x y z
N MET A 1 10.43 -11.68 15.78
CA MET A 1 9.98 -11.55 14.38
C MET A 1 8.46 -11.72 14.39
N LYS A 2 7.69 -10.67 14.08
CA LYS A 2 6.22 -10.75 14.07
C LYS A 2 5.76 -11.14 12.67
N THR A 3 5.19 -12.32 12.55
CA THR A 3 4.80 -12.90 11.27
C THR A 3 3.80 -11.98 10.55
N GLY A 4 3.77 -11.91 9.22
CA GLY A 4 2.83 -11.07 8.45
C GLY A 4 1.33 -11.24 8.80
N LYS A 5 0.98 -12.34 9.49
CA LYS A 5 -0.33 -12.60 10.10
C LYS A 5 -0.66 -11.66 11.28
N GLU A 6 0.33 -11.29 12.10
CA GLU A 6 0.17 -10.36 13.24
C GLU A 6 0.01 -8.91 12.77
N ILE A 7 0.69 -8.52 11.69
CA ILE A 7 0.63 -7.16 11.12
C ILE A 7 -0.77 -6.86 10.55
N LYS A 8 -1.38 -7.83 9.87
CA LYS A 8 -2.77 -7.72 9.40
C LYS A 8 -3.75 -7.54 10.54
N LYS A 9 -3.54 -8.27 11.64
CA LYS A 9 -4.42 -8.26 12.81
C LYS A 9 -4.24 -7.01 13.67
N GLN A 10 -3.02 -6.48 13.79
CA GLN A 10 -2.75 -5.23 14.52
C GLN A 10 -3.18 -3.98 13.76
N ASN A 11 -3.11 -3.97 12.42
CA ASN A 11 -3.37 -2.77 11.60
C ASN A 11 -4.67 -2.85 10.78
N ASN A 12 -5.47 -3.91 11.00
CA ASN A 12 -6.74 -4.16 10.32
C ASN A 12 -6.61 -4.05 8.78
N LEU A 13 -5.59 -4.70 8.21
CA LEU A 13 -5.26 -4.68 6.78
C LEU A 13 -5.76 -5.95 6.07
N ASN A 14 -6.42 -5.76 4.94
CA ASN A 14 -6.91 -6.83 4.07
C ASN A 14 -5.82 -7.35 3.13
N LEU A 15 -6.06 -8.50 2.47
CA LEU A 15 -5.08 -9.09 1.52
C LEU A 15 -4.68 -8.13 0.40
N ILE A 16 -5.65 -7.38 -0.13
CA ILE A 16 -5.44 -6.45 -1.24
C ILE A 16 -4.56 -5.28 -0.79
N GLU A 17 -4.86 -4.68 0.37
CA GLU A 17 -4.05 -3.62 0.98
C GLU A 17 -2.59 -4.06 1.19
N VAL A 18 -2.38 -5.30 1.67
CA VAL A 18 -1.04 -5.86 1.81
C VAL A 18 -0.35 -6.03 0.46
N SER A 19 -1.04 -6.56 -0.55
CA SER A 19 -0.49 -6.69 -1.91
C SER A 19 -0.10 -5.35 -2.53
N ILE A 20 -0.89 -4.29 -2.29
CA ILE A 20 -0.58 -2.93 -2.74
C ILE A 20 0.69 -2.41 -2.06
N LEU A 21 0.81 -2.56 -0.74
CA LEU A 21 2.01 -2.16 0.00
C LEU A 21 3.26 -2.91 -0.47
N VAL A 22 3.15 -4.21 -0.75
CA VAL A 22 4.24 -5.01 -1.31
C VAL A 22 4.65 -4.53 -2.70
N ASN A 23 3.69 -4.17 -3.56
CA ASN A 23 4.00 -3.59 -4.86
C ASN A 23 4.69 -2.22 -4.72
N LEU A 24 4.15 -1.31 -3.92
CA LEU A 24 4.77 -0.02 -3.62
C LEU A 24 6.22 -0.17 -3.10
N ARG A 25 6.47 -1.20 -2.28
CA ARG A 25 7.82 -1.55 -1.79
C ARG A 25 8.75 -2.01 -2.90
N LYS A 26 8.29 -2.86 -3.84
CA LYS A 26 9.13 -3.29 -4.98
C LYS A 26 9.63 -2.09 -5.79
N HIS A 27 8.88 -1.00 -5.77
CA HIS A 27 9.26 0.26 -6.40
C HIS A 27 10.14 1.17 -5.51
N ARG A 28 10.66 0.69 -4.36
CA ARG A 28 11.61 1.38 -3.46
C ARG A 28 11.22 2.84 -3.13
N GLY A 29 9.95 3.09 -2.88
CA GLY A 29 9.46 4.44 -2.56
C GLY A 29 9.33 5.38 -3.76
N ARG A 30 9.51 4.88 -5.00
CA ARG A 30 9.10 5.62 -6.20
C ARG A 30 7.59 5.78 -6.23
N LEU A 31 7.15 6.87 -6.84
CA LEU A 31 5.75 7.13 -7.14
C LEU A 31 5.21 5.98 -7.99
N VAL A 32 4.17 5.32 -7.48
CA VAL A 32 3.40 4.34 -8.25
C VAL A 32 2.08 4.97 -8.60
N THR A 33 1.78 4.99 -9.89
CA THR A 33 0.46 5.32 -10.40
C THR A 33 -0.38 4.07 -10.52
N VAL A 34 -1.70 4.20 -10.37
CA VAL A 34 -2.61 3.05 -10.45
C VAL A 34 -2.57 2.39 -11.83
N ASP A 35 -2.27 3.16 -12.87
CA ASP A 35 -2.03 2.66 -14.24
C ASP A 35 -0.85 1.67 -14.32
N LEU A 36 0.18 1.83 -13.47
CA LEU A 36 1.28 0.87 -13.38
C LEU A 36 0.87 -0.45 -12.71
N ILE A 37 -0.24 -0.45 -11.97
CA ILE A 37 -0.74 -1.61 -11.23
C ILE A 37 -1.75 -2.39 -12.08
N SER A 38 -2.67 -1.69 -12.77
CA SER A 38 -3.64 -2.31 -13.67
C SER A 38 -4.02 -1.36 -14.80
N LYS A 39 -4.26 -1.91 -16.00
CA LYS A 39 -4.80 -1.18 -17.16
C LYS A 39 -6.32 -1.28 -17.29
N ASN A 40 -6.98 -2.08 -16.44
CA ASN A 40 -8.42 -2.24 -16.46
C ASN A 40 -9.08 -1.17 -15.58
N PRO A 41 -9.95 -0.28 -16.12
CA PRO A 41 -10.55 0.82 -15.35
C PRO A 41 -11.36 0.38 -14.12
N GLU A 42 -11.98 -0.81 -14.16
CA GLU A 42 -12.71 -1.36 -13.01
C GLU A 42 -11.77 -1.71 -11.87
N ASP A 43 -10.65 -2.37 -12.19
CA ASP A 43 -9.58 -2.68 -11.23
C ASP A 43 -8.92 -1.40 -10.71
N GLN A 44 -8.69 -0.41 -11.58
CA GLN A 44 -8.11 0.88 -11.17
C GLN A 44 -8.97 1.56 -10.11
N THR A 45 -10.30 1.61 -10.32
CA THR A 45 -11.25 2.18 -9.36
C THR A 45 -11.19 1.47 -8.00
N LEU A 46 -11.11 0.14 -8.01
CA LEU A 46 -10.96 -0.66 -6.80
C LEU A 46 -9.63 -0.37 -6.11
N ILE A 47 -8.53 -0.34 -6.85
CA ILE A 47 -7.19 -0.05 -6.33
C ILE A 47 -7.14 1.33 -5.68
N HIS A 48 -7.73 2.36 -6.32
CA HIS A 48 -7.85 3.70 -5.73
C HIS A 48 -8.55 3.66 -4.38
N LYS A 49 -9.68 2.93 -4.27
CA LYS A 49 -10.41 2.79 -3.01
C LYS A 49 -9.57 2.16 -1.91
N TYR A 50 -8.80 1.12 -2.24
CA TYR A 50 -7.91 0.47 -1.26
C TYR A 50 -6.71 1.35 -0.88
N ILE A 51 -6.12 2.07 -1.85
CA ILE A 51 -5.03 3.01 -1.58
C ILE A 51 -5.52 4.17 -0.71
N ASP A 52 -6.71 4.72 -0.96
CA ASP A 52 -7.29 5.79 -0.13
C ASP A 52 -7.49 5.33 1.32
N GLY A 53 -7.91 4.07 1.50
CA GLY A 53 -7.94 3.42 2.82
C GLY A 53 -6.56 3.34 3.48
N LEU A 54 -5.51 3.01 2.72
CA LEU A 54 -4.13 2.99 3.20
C LEU A 54 -3.59 4.40 3.51
N VAL A 55 -4.03 5.42 2.78
CA VAL A 55 -3.69 6.83 3.04
C VAL A 55 -4.28 7.30 4.35
N LYS A 56 -5.57 7.00 4.61
CA LYS A 56 -6.23 7.31 5.88
C LYS A 56 -5.59 6.62 7.08
N LYS A 57 -5.00 5.45 6.86
CA LYS A 57 -4.23 4.69 7.86
C LYS A 57 -2.75 5.09 7.93
N GLU A 58 -2.36 6.14 7.21
CA GLU A 58 -1.01 6.70 7.19
C GLU A 58 0.09 5.74 6.66
N PHE A 59 -0.28 4.64 6.02
CA PHE A 59 0.67 3.68 5.43
C PHE A 59 1.20 4.15 4.06
N VAL A 60 0.42 4.96 3.36
CA VAL A 60 0.71 5.49 2.02
C VAL A 60 0.45 6.99 2.02
N GLU A 61 1.22 7.75 1.24
CA GLU A 61 0.99 9.17 1.02
C GLU A 61 0.55 9.41 -0.42
N LYS A 62 -0.49 10.21 -0.60
CA LYS A 62 -0.92 10.70 -1.91
C LYS A 62 -0.09 11.92 -2.28
N ILE A 63 0.60 11.87 -3.42
CA ILE A 63 1.52 12.92 -3.89
C ILE A 63 0.92 13.70 -5.07
N GLY A 64 0.06 13.06 -5.86
CA GLY A 64 -0.68 13.68 -6.97
C GLY A 64 -2.03 13.01 -7.17
N GLU A 65 -2.75 13.39 -8.24
CA GLU A 65 -4.12 12.89 -8.52
C GLU A 65 -4.20 11.36 -8.48
N ASP A 66 -3.21 10.68 -9.10
CA ASP A 66 -3.11 9.22 -9.18
C ASP A 66 -1.75 8.68 -8.70
N ALA A 67 -0.93 9.51 -8.05
CA ALA A 67 0.44 9.15 -7.71
C ALA A 67 0.60 8.95 -6.20
N TYR A 68 1.11 7.78 -5.81
CA TYR A 68 1.21 7.35 -4.42
C TYR A 68 2.61 6.89 -4.05
N ARG A 69 3.02 7.11 -2.80
CA ARG A 69 4.29 6.60 -2.25
C ARG A 69 4.08 5.93 -0.90
N LEU A 70 4.99 5.03 -0.54
CA LEU A 70 4.99 4.45 0.80
C LEU A 70 5.33 5.55 1.84
N SER A 71 4.54 5.64 2.91
CA SER A 71 4.83 6.52 4.05
C SER A 71 5.96 5.94 4.90
N VAL A 72 6.60 6.78 5.73
CA VAL A 72 7.56 6.33 6.76
C VAL A 72 6.94 5.29 7.70
N HIS A 73 5.64 5.41 8.01
CA HIS A 73 4.91 4.43 8.82
C HIS A 73 4.72 3.09 8.07
N GLY A 74 4.38 3.15 6.78
CA GLY A 74 4.33 2.00 5.89
C GLY A 74 5.67 1.30 5.69
N ALA A 75 6.75 2.07 5.62
CA ALA A 75 8.12 1.54 5.57
C ALA A 75 8.51 0.88 6.90
N LYS A 76 8.08 1.41 8.05
CA LYS A 76 8.37 0.80 9.36
C LYS A 76 7.72 -0.56 9.59
N LEU A 77 6.63 -0.89 8.88
CA LEU A 77 6.11 -2.26 8.88
C LEU A 77 7.15 -3.30 8.40
N GLU A 78 8.21 -2.88 7.70
CA GLU A 78 9.34 -3.72 7.32
C GLU A 78 10.12 -4.29 8.52
N LEU A 79 10.17 -3.60 9.67
CA LEU A 79 10.95 -4.05 10.83
C LEU A 79 10.33 -5.25 11.58
N LEU A 80 9.09 -5.61 11.25
CA LEU A 80 8.39 -6.69 11.92
C LEU A 80 8.50 -8.03 11.17
N GLN A 81 8.79 -8.02 9.87
CA GLN A 81 8.93 -9.22 9.04
C GLN A 81 10.38 -9.70 8.84
N ALA A 82 11.39 -8.88 9.21
CA ALA A 82 12.81 -9.23 9.11
C ALA A 82 13.32 -10.00 10.34
#